data_AF-A0A965XL36-F1
#
_entry.id   AF-A0A965XL36-F1
#
_cell.length_a   1.000
_cell.length_b   1.000
_cell.length_c   1.000
_cell.angle_alpha   90.00
_cell.angle_beta   90.00
_cell.angle_gamma   90.00
#
_symmetry.space_group_name_H-M   'P 1'
#
loop_
_entity.id
_entity.type
_entity.pdbx_description
1 polymer ?
#
loop_
_entity_poly.entity_id
_entity_poly.type
_entity_poly.pdbx_seq_one_letter_code
_entity_poly.pdbx_strand_id
1 'polypeptide(L)'
;MKKTWEEAMKVAKAMCEGQEVSEEKLESFATKIMEYEEETTMADKNDTECEEIAKGEPEHEDVIIGSGIVAEAEGEKNQEKEEDDFIIRFQKPYRFEGKSYAGVDLSGLKSLRAKDVWKINRNYRNAGNIGLLQEMDSEYTARVAARASGMPVEFFEGMELPDMIKVRTKVSDFFYPRE
;
A
#
# COMPACT_ATOMS: atom_id res chain seq x y z
N MET A 1 8.73 -8.54 23.60
CA MET A 1 10.04 -8.91 24.15
C MET A 1 11.10 -8.29 23.26
N LYS A 2 12.01 -7.46 23.78
CA LYS A 2 13.07 -6.86 22.95
C LYS A 2 14.01 -7.97 22.52
N LYS A 3 14.17 -8.18 21.21
CA LYS A 3 15.14 -9.18 20.73
C LYS A 3 16.53 -8.78 21.17
N THR A 4 17.30 -9.76 21.62
CA THR A 4 18.68 -9.56 22.04
C THR A 4 19.59 -9.44 20.82
N TRP A 5 20.73 -8.77 20.96
CA TRP A 5 21.76 -8.67 19.91
C TRP A 5 22.15 -10.04 19.35
N GLU A 6 22.17 -11.07 20.20
CA GLU A 6 22.47 -12.45 19.81
C GLU A 6 21.42 -13.03 18.84
N GLU A 7 20.14 -12.71 19.04
CA GLU A 7 19.06 -13.11 18.14
C GLU A 7 19.12 -12.36 16.81
N ALA A 8 19.43 -11.06 16.84
CA ALA A 8 19.62 -10.25 15.63
C ALA A 8 20.81 -10.75 14.79
N MET A 9 21.92 -11.11 15.43
CA MET A 9 23.10 -11.69 14.76
C MET A 9 22.81 -13.08 14.17
N LYS A 10 22.02 -13.90 14.87
CA LYS A 10 21.60 -15.22 14.36
C LYS A 10 20.75 -15.09 13.09
N VAL A 11 19.84 -14.12 13.07
CA VAL A 11 19.01 -13.81 11.89
C VAL A 11 19.87 -13.25 10.75
N ALA A 12 20.78 -12.30 11.03
CA ALA A 12 21.68 -11.74 10.03
C ALA A 12 22.58 -12.81 9.39
N LYS A 13 23.06 -13.77 10.19
CA LYS A 13 23.88 -14.89 9.72
C LYS A 13 23.09 -15.88 8.87
N ALA A 14 21.86 -16.20 9.26
CA ALA A 14 20.96 -17.04 8.47
C ALA A 14 20.62 -16.41 7.11
N MET A 15 20.45 -15.09 7.06
CA MET A 15 20.21 -14.35 5.80
C MET A 15 21.39 -14.39 4.83
N CYS A 16 22.59 -14.74 5.30
CA CYS A 16 23.82 -14.73 4.52
C CYS A 16 24.42 -16.14 4.30
N GLU A 17 23.67 -17.22 4.57
CA GLU A 17 24.18 -18.59 4.43
C GLU A 17 24.68 -18.87 3.00
N GLY A 18 25.93 -19.36 2.90
CA GLY A 18 26.58 -19.68 1.63
C GLY A 18 27.45 -18.55 1.04
N GLN A 19 27.58 -17.41 1.70
CA GLN A 19 28.49 -16.33 1.30
C GLN A 19 29.57 -16.07 2.37
N GLU A 20 30.83 -15.87 1.95
CA GLU A 20 31.86 -15.31 2.84
C GLU A 20 31.59 -13.82 3.04
N VAL A 21 30.99 -13.49 4.19
CA VAL A 21 30.66 -12.11 4.57
C VAL A 21 31.49 -11.74 5.80
N SER A 22 32.12 -10.57 5.77
CA SER A 22 32.89 -10.06 6.90
C SER A 22 32.00 -9.77 8.12
N GLU A 23 32.56 -9.93 9.31
CA GLU A 23 31.85 -9.78 10.58
C GLU A 23 31.25 -8.37 10.75
N GLU A 24 31.97 -7.32 10.33
CA GLU A 24 31.47 -5.93 10.30
C GLU A 24 30.18 -5.76 9.49
N LYS A 25 30.00 -6.55 8.42
CA LYS A 25 28.81 -6.47 7.58
C LYS A 25 27.63 -7.15 8.25
N LEU A 26 27.86 -8.25 8.97
CA LEU A 26 26.85 -8.91 9.80
C LEU A 26 26.41 -8.03 10.97
N GLU A 27 27.33 -7.32 11.61
CA GLU A 27 27.02 -6.36 12.67
C GLU A 27 26.18 -5.17 12.15
N SER A 28 26.48 -4.68 10.94
CA SER A 28 25.66 -3.65 10.28
C SER A 28 24.23 -4.13 10.02
N PHE A 29 24.05 -5.39 9.60
CA PHE A 29 22.73 -5.99 9.43
C PHE A 29 22.01 -6.18 10.77
N ALA A 30 22.70 -6.68 11.80
CA ALA A 30 22.12 -6.89 13.13
C ALA A 30 21.69 -5.57 13.79
N THR A 31 22.48 -4.51 13.64
CA THR A 31 22.13 -3.16 14.12
C THR A 31 20.85 -2.66 13.46
N LYS A 32 20.74 -2.83 12.15
CA LYS A 32 19.57 -2.40 11.39
C LYS A 32 18.32 -3.22 11.73
N ILE A 33 18.47 -4.48 12.12
CA ILE A 33 17.36 -5.33 12.60
C ILE A 33 16.84 -4.82 13.95
N MET A 34 17.73 -4.41 14.86
CA MET A 34 17.30 -3.87 16.16
C MET A 34 16.69 -2.47 16.05
N GLU A 35 17.25 -1.62 15.18
CA GLU A 35 16.76 -0.25 14.97
C GLU A 35 15.33 -0.23 14.38
N TYR A 36 14.98 -1.23 13.56
CA TYR A 36 13.65 -1.39 13.00
C TYR A 36 12.58 -1.77 14.03
N GLU A 37 12.96 -2.32 15.19
CA GLU A 37 11.99 -2.69 16.24
C GLU A 37 11.76 -1.57 17.28
N GLU A 38 12.63 -0.56 17.38
CA GLU A 38 12.38 0.61 18.25
C GLU A 38 11.27 1.53 17.71
N GLU A 39 11.08 1.59 16.39
CA GLU A 39 10.00 2.36 15.76
C GLU A 39 8.59 1.76 15.99
N THR A 40 8.49 0.51 16.44
CA THR A 40 7.20 -0.20 16.62
C THR A 40 6.64 -0.16 18.05
N THR A 41 7.26 0.59 18.97
CA THR A 41 6.86 0.59 20.40
C THR A 41 6.30 1.93 20.92
N MET A 42 5.93 2.87 20.04
CA MET A 42 5.30 4.16 20.41
C MET A 42 3.91 4.39 19.80
N ALA A 43 3.03 3.39 19.81
CA ALA A 43 1.61 3.60 19.47
C ALA A 43 0.68 2.66 20.23
N ASP A 44 0.83 2.55 21.55
CA ASP A 44 -0.16 1.88 22.40
C ASP A 44 -0.03 2.43 23.82
N LYS A 45 -0.71 3.55 24.14
CA LYS A 45 -1.34 3.88 25.44
C LYS A 45 -2.22 5.14 25.29
N ASN A 46 -3.54 4.97 25.28
CA ASN A 46 -4.46 5.81 26.04
C ASN A 46 -5.83 5.14 26.08
N ASP A 47 -6.05 4.37 27.14
CA ASP A 47 -7.39 4.02 27.63
C ASP A 47 -7.81 5.10 28.63
N THR A 48 -9.01 5.66 28.50
CA THR A 48 -9.89 5.95 29.64
C THR A 48 -11.34 5.94 29.17
N GLU A 49 -12.14 5.14 29.85
CA GLU A 49 -13.57 4.87 29.70
C GLU A 49 -14.49 6.11 29.61
N CYS A 50 -15.68 5.93 29.02
CA CYS A 50 -16.95 6.22 29.69
C CYS A 50 -18.15 5.60 28.93
N GLU A 51 -18.76 4.59 29.58
CA GLU A 51 -20.20 4.30 29.80
C GLU A 51 -21.24 4.35 28.66
N GLU A 52 -22.08 3.30 28.68
CA GLU A 52 -23.44 3.19 28.11
C GLU A 52 -24.27 4.45 28.43
N ILE A 53 -25.28 4.92 27.68
CA ILE A 53 -26.58 4.32 27.31
C ILE A 53 -27.19 5.19 26.17
N ALA A 54 -27.80 4.59 25.13
CA ALA A 54 -29.17 4.91 24.62
C ALA A 54 -29.41 4.49 23.15
N LYS A 55 -30.26 3.48 23.01
CA LYS A 55 -31.19 3.13 21.91
C LYS A 55 -31.17 3.95 20.60
N GLY A 56 -31.05 3.24 19.48
CA GLY A 56 -31.67 3.60 18.20
C GLY A 56 -30.88 3.14 16.97
N GLU A 57 -31.32 2.08 16.29
CA GLU A 57 -31.12 1.90 14.84
C GLU A 57 -32.07 2.86 14.07
N PRO A 58 -31.94 3.09 12.73
CA PRO A 58 -30.99 2.50 11.77
C PRO A 58 -30.31 3.52 10.80
N GLU A 59 -29.48 2.97 9.90
CA GLU A 59 -29.13 3.37 8.51
C GLU A 59 -28.31 4.65 8.15
N HIS A 60 -27.03 4.45 7.80
CA HIS A 60 -26.40 4.95 6.55
C HIS A 60 -25.09 4.16 6.27
N GLU A 61 -24.97 3.50 5.12
CA GLU A 61 -23.72 2.84 4.69
C GLU A 61 -22.77 3.91 4.12
N ASP A 62 -21.73 4.28 4.87
CA ASP A 62 -20.69 5.20 4.39
C ASP A 62 -19.89 4.55 3.24
N VAL A 63 -20.08 5.08 2.03
CA VAL A 63 -19.37 4.64 0.82
C VAL A 63 -18.02 5.35 0.74
N ILE A 64 -16.92 4.63 0.96
CA ILE A 64 -15.56 5.20 1.02
C ILE A 64 -14.88 5.04 -0.36
N ILE A 65 -14.13 6.05 -0.81
CA ILE A 65 -13.14 5.90 -1.90
C ILE A 65 -11.79 5.65 -1.23
N GLY A 66 -11.00 4.69 -1.72
CA GLY A 66 -9.77 4.19 -1.10
C GLY A 66 -8.57 5.14 -1.04
N SER A 67 -8.77 6.38 -0.59
CA SER A 67 -7.76 7.35 -0.19
C SER A 67 -8.32 8.09 1.03
N GLY A 68 -7.55 8.22 2.11
CA GLY A 68 -8.03 8.54 3.46
C GLY A 68 -9.13 9.61 3.58
N ILE A 69 -10.14 9.31 4.41
CA ILE A 69 -11.23 10.16 4.96
C ILE A 69 -11.73 11.29 4.04
N VAL A 70 -13.00 11.21 3.64
CA VAL A 70 -13.78 12.40 3.26
C VAL A 70 -15.19 12.30 3.86
N ALA A 71 -15.43 13.14 4.86
CA ALA A 71 -16.76 13.59 5.23
C ALA A 71 -17.37 14.42 4.09
N GLU A 72 -18.69 14.43 4.02
CA GLU A 72 -19.50 14.96 2.93
C GLU A 72 -19.24 16.44 2.55
N ALA A 73 -19.62 16.74 1.31
CA ALA A 73 -19.33 17.90 0.49
C ALA A 73 -19.93 19.24 0.96
N GLU A 74 -19.29 20.34 0.57
CA GLU A 74 -19.89 21.46 -0.20
C GLU A 74 -18.83 22.54 -0.57
N GLY A 75 -18.79 22.94 -1.85
CA GLY A 75 -18.56 24.35 -2.27
C GLY A 75 -17.21 24.80 -2.86
N GLU A 76 -17.09 24.71 -4.20
CA GLU A 76 -16.49 25.68 -5.16
C GLU A 76 -15.03 26.19 -5.01
N LYS A 77 -14.12 25.78 -5.92
CA LYS A 77 -13.78 26.52 -7.19
C LYS A 77 -12.43 26.08 -7.82
N ASN A 78 -12.56 25.54 -9.04
CA ASN A 78 -11.71 25.79 -10.20
C ASN A 78 -10.30 25.17 -10.23
N GLN A 79 -10.23 23.83 -10.19
CA GLN A 79 -9.10 23.04 -10.70
C GLN A 79 -9.52 21.63 -11.18
N GLU A 80 -10.75 21.43 -11.66
CA GLU A 80 -11.42 20.11 -11.52
C GLU A 80 -11.49 19.22 -12.78
N LYS A 81 -10.81 19.51 -13.89
CA LYS A 81 -10.89 18.61 -15.08
C LYS A 81 -9.91 17.45 -15.12
N GLU A 82 -8.87 17.45 -14.29
CA GLU A 82 -7.84 16.40 -14.29
C GLU A 82 -7.90 15.46 -13.09
N GLU A 83 -8.57 15.84 -12.01
CA GLU A 83 -8.61 15.03 -10.77
C GLU A 83 -9.49 13.79 -10.93
N ASP A 84 -10.55 13.86 -11.73
CA ASP A 84 -11.42 12.71 -12.03
C ASP A 84 -10.75 11.63 -12.90
N ASP A 85 -9.67 11.94 -13.63
CA ASP A 85 -9.10 10.99 -14.60
C ASP A 85 -8.41 9.79 -13.94
N PHE A 86 -8.03 9.92 -12.66
CA PHE A 86 -7.35 8.87 -11.90
C PHE A 86 -8.24 8.18 -10.87
N ILE A 87 -9.51 8.55 -10.78
CA ILE A 87 -10.48 7.91 -9.89
C ILE A 87 -11.11 6.72 -10.63
N ILE A 88 -10.93 5.52 -10.08
CA ILE A 88 -11.53 4.30 -10.61
C ILE A 88 -12.75 3.96 -9.77
N ARG A 89 -13.93 4.00 -10.40
CA ARG A 89 -15.17 3.52 -9.80
C ARG A 89 -15.36 2.02 -10.05
N PHE A 90 -15.59 1.28 -8.98
CA PHE A 90 -15.85 -0.16 -9.03
C PHE A 90 -17.26 -0.44 -9.53
N GLN A 91 -17.46 -1.62 -10.11
CA GLN A 91 -18.81 -2.00 -10.59
C GLN A 91 -19.76 -2.28 -9.43
N LYS A 92 -19.22 -2.79 -8.32
CA LYS A 92 -19.92 -3.06 -7.07
C LYS A 92 -19.05 -2.59 -5.91
N PRO A 93 -19.63 -2.25 -4.75
CA PRO A 93 -18.83 -1.96 -3.56
C PRO A 93 -17.93 -3.14 -3.21
N TYR A 94 -16.62 -2.88 -3.13
CA TYR A 94 -15.60 -3.85 -2.78
C TYR A 94 -15.34 -3.82 -1.28
N ARG A 95 -15.52 -4.97 -0.60
CA ARG A 95 -15.32 -5.05 0.85
C ARG A 95 -13.90 -5.51 1.17
N PHE A 96 -13.16 -4.70 1.94
CA PHE A 96 -11.80 -4.99 2.38
C PHE A 96 -11.62 -4.53 3.83
N GLU A 97 -11.05 -5.40 4.69
CA GLU A 97 -10.84 -5.12 6.13
C GLU A 97 -12.08 -4.57 6.86
N GLY A 98 -13.26 -5.10 6.53
CA GLY A 98 -14.52 -4.69 7.13
C GLY A 98 -15.14 -3.40 6.57
N LYS A 99 -14.42 -2.65 5.71
CA LYS A 99 -14.89 -1.42 5.05
C LYS A 99 -15.37 -1.70 3.63
N SER A 100 -16.33 -0.91 3.16
CA SER A 100 -16.88 -0.98 1.80
C SER A 100 -16.34 0.17 0.96
N TYR A 101 -15.76 -0.15 -0.19
CA TYR A 101 -15.14 0.81 -1.10
C TYR A 101 -15.91 0.87 -2.42
N ALA A 102 -16.34 2.05 -2.87
CA ALA A 102 -16.93 2.20 -4.22
C ALA A 102 -15.89 2.46 -5.31
N GLY A 103 -14.64 2.66 -4.94
CA GLY A 103 -13.57 2.95 -5.88
C GLY A 103 -12.22 3.16 -5.21
N VAL A 104 -11.22 3.42 -6.03
CA VAL A 104 -9.87 3.76 -5.60
C VAL A 104 -9.38 5.00 -6.34
N ASP A 105 -8.70 5.89 -5.62
CA ASP A 105 -8.04 7.05 -6.21
C ASP A 105 -6.56 6.69 -6.51
N LEU A 106 -6.16 6.88 -7.76
CA LEU A 106 -4.79 6.69 -8.24
C LEU A 106 -4.10 8.01 -8.60
N SER A 107 -4.63 9.16 -8.19
CA SER A 107 -4.04 10.49 -8.43
C SER A 107 -2.58 10.57 -7.98
N GLY A 108 -2.22 9.80 -6.94
CA GLY A 108 -0.86 9.64 -6.44
C GLY A 108 0.15 9.08 -7.46
N LEU A 109 -0.29 8.55 -8.61
CA LEU A 109 0.59 8.17 -9.71
C LEU A 109 1.44 9.36 -10.18
N LYS A 110 0.87 10.57 -10.26
CA LYS A 110 1.58 11.81 -10.62
C LYS A 110 2.69 12.18 -9.62
N SER A 111 2.60 11.67 -8.39
CA SER A 111 3.54 11.94 -7.30
C SER A 111 4.60 10.85 -7.12
N LEU A 112 4.55 9.77 -7.91
CA LEU A 112 5.56 8.71 -7.86
C LEU A 112 6.93 9.24 -8.30
N ARG A 113 7.96 8.90 -7.52
CA ARG A 113 9.35 9.21 -7.87
C ARG A 113 10.05 7.97 -8.41
N ALA A 114 11.13 8.17 -9.16
CA ALA A 114 11.96 7.07 -9.67
C ALA A 114 12.38 6.08 -8.56
N LYS A 115 12.70 6.57 -7.35
CA LYS A 115 13.03 5.72 -6.19
C LYS A 115 11.91 4.77 -5.79
N ASP A 116 10.65 5.18 -5.95
CA ASP A 116 9.49 4.37 -5.59
C ASP A 116 9.32 3.24 -6.62
N VAL A 117 9.41 3.58 -7.91
CA VAL A 117 9.38 2.61 -9.01
C VAL A 117 10.53 1.61 -8.92
N TRP A 118 11.74 2.02 -8.55
CA TRP A 118 12.88 1.10 -8.34
C TRP A 118 12.64 0.11 -7.19
N LYS A 119 12.05 0.58 -6.09
CA LYS A 119 11.69 -0.30 -4.97
C LYS A 119 10.66 -1.34 -5.40
N ILE A 120 9.64 -0.92 -6.15
CA ILE A 120 8.62 -1.81 -6.72
C ILE A 120 9.27 -2.84 -7.65
N ASN A 121 10.10 -2.39 -8.60
CA ASN A 121 10.88 -3.24 -9.51
C ASN A 121 11.71 -4.29 -8.79
N ARG A 122 12.45 -3.87 -7.76
CA ARG A 122 13.29 -4.77 -6.98
C ARG A 122 12.44 -5.80 -6.25
N ASN A 123 11.35 -5.39 -5.62
CA ASN A 123 10.45 -6.31 -4.94
C ASN A 123 9.82 -7.31 -5.93
N TYR A 124 9.33 -6.82 -7.07
CA TYR A 124 8.75 -7.63 -8.14
C TYR A 124 9.74 -8.69 -8.65
N ARG A 125 10.99 -8.31 -8.93
CA ARG A 125 12.04 -9.27 -9.35
C ARG A 125 12.45 -10.24 -8.25
N ASN A 126 12.51 -9.77 -7.00
CA ASN A 126 12.82 -10.62 -5.85
C ASN A 126 11.73 -11.66 -5.59
N ALA A 127 10.47 -11.38 -5.97
CA ALA A 127 9.38 -12.34 -5.94
C ALA A 127 9.50 -13.44 -7.02
N GLY A 128 10.54 -13.40 -7.87
CA GLY A 128 10.77 -14.36 -8.95
C GLY A 128 10.13 -13.96 -10.27
N ASN A 129 9.45 -12.81 -10.33
CA ASN A 129 8.80 -12.36 -11.55
C ASN A 129 9.82 -11.73 -12.51
N ILE A 130 9.81 -12.21 -13.75
CA ILE A 130 10.68 -11.73 -14.82
C ILE A 130 9.79 -11.39 -16.01
N GLY A 131 9.50 -10.11 -16.18
CA GLY A 131 8.67 -9.61 -17.28
C GLY A 131 9.45 -8.65 -18.17
N LEU A 132 9.41 -8.87 -19.50
CA LEU A 132 9.94 -7.90 -20.46
C LEU A 132 9.12 -6.59 -20.46
N LEU A 133 7.81 -6.71 -20.24
CA LEU A 133 6.86 -5.60 -20.17
C LEU A 133 6.10 -5.64 -18.83
N GLN A 134 6.84 -5.50 -17.73
CA GLN A 134 6.25 -5.52 -16.38
C GLN A 134 5.16 -4.46 -16.20
N GLU A 135 5.20 -3.35 -16.93
CA GLU A 135 4.19 -2.28 -16.88
C GLU A 135 2.81 -2.72 -17.42
N MET A 136 2.72 -3.89 -18.06
CA MET A 136 1.48 -4.55 -18.49
C MET A 136 1.06 -5.69 -17.54
N ASP A 137 1.91 -6.06 -16.59
CA ASP A 137 1.64 -7.14 -15.66
C ASP A 137 0.66 -6.69 -14.55
N SER A 138 -0.34 -7.52 -14.24
CA SER A 138 -1.37 -7.15 -13.27
C SER A 138 -0.83 -7.10 -11.83
N GLU A 139 0.13 -7.96 -11.49
CA GLU A 139 0.77 -7.97 -10.16
C GLU A 139 1.72 -6.77 -10.00
N TYR A 140 2.49 -6.45 -11.04
CA TYR A 140 3.32 -5.24 -11.02
C TYR A 140 2.47 -3.98 -10.91
N THR A 141 1.41 -3.85 -11.73
CA THR A 141 0.53 -2.68 -11.69
C THR A 141 -0.23 -2.56 -10.36
N ALA A 142 -0.60 -3.68 -9.72
CA ALA A 142 -1.14 -3.68 -8.35
C ALA A 142 -0.16 -3.09 -7.33
N ARG A 143 1.13 -3.43 -7.39
CA ARG A 143 2.16 -2.86 -6.51
C ARG A 143 2.37 -1.36 -6.74
N VAL A 144 2.28 -0.90 -7.99
CA VAL A 144 2.33 0.53 -8.33
C VAL A 144 1.09 1.25 -7.80
N ALA A 145 -0.10 0.68 -8.01
CA ALA A 145 -1.37 1.23 -7.53
C ALA A 145 -1.42 1.32 -6.00
N ALA A 146 -0.93 0.31 -5.30
CA ALA A 146 -0.76 0.31 -3.84
C ALA A 146 0.11 1.48 -3.38
N ARG A 147 1.27 1.67 -4.02
CA ARG A 147 2.16 2.78 -3.70
C ARG A 147 1.54 4.15 -3.99
N ALA A 148 0.72 4.26 -5.03
CA ALA A 148 0.08 5.49 -5.47
C ALA A 148 -1.13 5.88 -4.59
N SER A 149 -2.00 4.92 -4.28
CA SER A 149 -3.21 5.11 -3.46
C SER A 149 -2.94 5.14 -1.95
N GLY A 150 -1.83 4.54 -1.51
CA GLY A 150 -1.56 4.30 -0.09
C GLY A 150 -2.29 3.09 0.49
N MET A 151 -3.02 2.34 -0.34
CA MET A 151 -3.68 1.10 0.05
C MET A 151 -2.69 -0.09 0.03
N PRO A 152 -2.90 -1.12 0.86
CA PRO A 152 -2.07 -2.33 0.85
C PRO A 152 -2.16 -3.07 -0.49
N VAL A 153 -1.14 -3.88 -0.84
CA VAL A 153 -1.15 -4.62 -2.12
C VAL A 153 -2.26 -5.67 -2.14
N GLU A 154 -2.59 -6.21 -0.97
CA GLU A 154 -3.64 -7.19 -0.72
C GLU A 154 -5.03 -6.65 -1.10
N PHE A 155 -5.24 -5.33 -1.03
CA PHE A 155 -6.45 -4.67 -1.53
C PHE A 155 -6.64 -4.90 -3.04
N PHE A 156 -5.55 -4.87 -3.80
CA PHE A 156 -5.55 -5.09 -5.25
C PHE A 156 -5.50 -6.57 -5.63
N GLU A 157 -4.94 -7.42 -4.77
CA GLU A 157 -4.98 -8.88 -4.97
C GLU A 157 -6.37 -9.47 -4.71
N GLY A 158 -7.12 -8.89 -3.77
CA GLY A 158 -8.44 -9.38 -3.36
C GLY A 158 -9.63 -8.81 -4.15
N MET A 159 -9.42 -7.87 -5.07
CA MET A 159 -10.51 -7.25 -5.85
C MET A 159 -10.97 -8.12 -7.03
N GLU A 160 -12.18 -7.87 -7.53
CA GLU A 160 -12.69 -8.60 -8.70
C GLU A 160 -11.89 -8.25 -9.97
N LEU A 161 -11.67 -9.25 -10.83
CA LEU A 161 -10.87 -9.11 -12.05
C LEU A 161 -11.30 -7.94 -12.96
N PRO A 162 -12.60 -7.65 -13.19
CA PRO A 162 -13.02 -6.50 -14.01
C PRO A 162 -12.53 -5.16 -13.47
N ASP A 163 -12.49 -4.99 -12.15
CA ASP A 163 -12.02 -3.75 -11.52
C ASP A 163 -10.48 -3.70 -11.50
N MET A 164 -9.80 -4.83 -11.30
CA MET A 164 -8.33 -4.91 -11.45
C MET A 164 -7.88 -4.60 -12.88
N ILE A 165 -8.65 -4.99 -13.90
CA ILE A 165 -8.37 -4.63 -15.30
C ILE A 165 -8.41 -3.11 -15.49
N LYS A 166 -9.35 -2.40 -14.84
CA LYS A 166 -9.40 -0.93 -14.88
C LYS A 166 -8.18 -0.32 -14.22
N VAL A 167 -7.79 -0.82 -13.04
CA VAL A 167 -6.57 -0.40 -12.33
C VAL A 167 -5.35 -0.56 -13.21
N ARG A 168 -5.15 -1.77 -13.76
CA ARG A 168 -4.03 -2.05 -14.69
C ARG A 168 -4.05 -1.09 -15.86
N THR A 169 -5.19 -0.91 -16.52
CA THR A 169 -5.30 -0.04 -17.70
C THR A 169 -4.91 1.40 -17.36
N LYS A 170 -5.38 1.94 -16.23
CA LYS A 170 -5.04 3.29 -15.80
C LYS A 170 -3.57 3.45 -15.44
N VAL A 171 -2.97 2.48 -14.76
CA VAL A 171 -1.53 2.48 -14.47
C VAL A 171 -0.71 2.37 -15.76
N SER A 172 -1.09 1.48 -16.67
CA SER A 172 -0.44 1.31 -17.97
C SER A 172 -0.53 2.57 -18.85
N ASP A 173 -1.70 3.21 -18.91
CA ASP A 173 -1.91 4.46 -19.63
C ASP A 173 -1.03 5.60 -19.07
N PHE A 174 -0.75 5.61 -17.76
CA PHE A 174 0.17 6.56 -17.15
C PHE A 174 1.63 6.33 -17.60
N PHE A 175 2.08 5.08 -17.72
CA PHE A 175 3.42 4.75 -18.21
C PHE A 175 3.57 4.97 -19.73
N TYR A 176 2.50 4.80 -20.48
CA TYR A 176 2.47 4.98 -21.94
C TYR A 176 1.32 5.89 -22.35
N PRO A 177 1.46 7.22 -22.17
CA PRO A 177 0.46 8.17 -22.61
C PRO A 177 0.20 8.00 -24.11
N ARG A 178 -1.07 7.89 -24.50
CA ARG A 178 -1.47 7.87 -25.91
C ARG A 178 -1.56 9.32 -26.40
N GLU A 179 -0.74 9.67 -27.40
CA GLU A 179 -0.76 10.96 -28.11
C GLU A 179 -2.07 11.19 -28.87
#